data_AF-A0A8J7M408-F1
#
_entry.id   AF-A0A8J7M408-F1
#
_cell.length_a   1.000
_cell.length_b   1.000
_cell.length_c   1.000
_cell.angle_alpha   90.00
_cell.angle_beta   90.00
_cell.angle_gamma   90.00
#
_symmetry.space_group_name_H-M   'P 1'
#
loop_
_entity.id
_entity.type
_entity.pdbx_description
1 polymer ?
#
loop_
_entity_poly.entity_id
_entity_poly.type
_entity_poly.pdbx_seq_one_letter_code
_entity_poly.pdbx_strand_id
1 'polypeptide(L)' 'MGGGHPMGLIGFLVISVLLIVPFWKLLPRFGIPSWVALAAIIPLGAIVLLWVMAFRDKLGGQGRF' A
#
# COMPACT_ATOMS: atom_id res chain seq x y z
N MET A 1 -5.31 -29.15 15.90
CA MET A 1 -5.37 -27.77 15.40
C MET A 1 -4.67 -27.74 14.04
N GLY A 2 -5.39 -27.44 12.95
CA GLY A 2 -4.80 -27.45 11.60
C GLY A 2 -5.71 -28.02 10.53
N GLY A 3 -6.93 -27.48 10.39
CA GLY A 3 -7.75 -27.71 9.20
C GLY A 3 -7.36 -26.66 8.16
N GLY A 4 -6.55 -27.05 7.17
CA GLY A 4 -6.24 -26.20 6.01
C GLY A 4 -7.49 -26.00 5.17
N HIS A 5 -8.36 -25.08 5.58
CA HIS A 5 -9.47 -24.67 4.75
C HIS A 5 -8.90 -23.96 3.52
N PRO A 6 -9.34 -24.29 2.29
CA PRO A 6 -8.97 -23.54 1.08
C PRO A 6 -9.30 -22.04 1.20
N MET A 7 -10.23 -21.69 2.10
CA MET A 7 -10.55 -20.31 2.47
C MET A 7 -9.40 -19.55 3.15
N GLY A 8 -8.43 -20.22 3.77
CA GLY A 8 -7.31 -19.58 4.45
C GLY A 8 -6.31 -18.93 3.50
N LEU A 9 -5.77 -19.71 2.55
CA LEU A 9 -4.79 -19.20 1.58
C LEU A 9 -5.44 -18.27 0.55
N ILE A 10 -6.60 -18.67 0.01
CA ILE A 10 -7.33 -17.86 -0.96
C ILE A 10 -7.80 -16.56 -0.28
N GLY A 11 -8.33 -16.62 0.94
CA GLY A 11 -8.71 -15.44 1.71
C GLY A 11 -7.54 -14.51 2.00
N PHE A 12 -6.38 -15.05 2.36
CA PHE A 12 -5.17 -14.26 2.58
C PHE A 12 -4.73 -13.51 1.31
N LEU A 13 -4.76 -14.17 0.15
CA LEU A 13 -4.43 -13.54 -1.13
C LEU A 13 -5.44 -12.44 -1.50
N VAL A 14 -6.74 -12.71 -1.33
CA VAL A 14 -7.80 -11.72 -1.60
C VAL A 14 -7.64 -10.48 -0.72
N ILE A 15 -7.41 -10.66 0.58
CA ILE A 15 -7.19 -9.55 1.52
C ILE A 15 -5.91 -8.79 1.16
N SER A 16 -4.82 -9.50 0.83
CA SER A 16 -3.56 -8.89 0.44
C SER A 16 -3.72 -8.04 -0.83
N VAL A 17 -4.48 -8.53 -1.83
CA VAL A 17 -4.79 -7.77 -3.05
C VAL A 17 -5.65 -6.54 -2.71
N LEU A 18 -6.68 -6.69 -1.88
CA LEU A 18 -7.51 -5.58 -1.40
C LEU A 18 -6.70 -4.48 -0.70
N LEU A 19 -5.63 -4.84 0.01
CA LEU A 19 -4.73 -3.88 0.66
C LEU A 19 -3.73 -3.26 -0.33
N ILE A 20 -3.12 -4.04 -1.23
CA ILE A 20 -2.04 -3.55 -2.11
C ILE A 20 -2.59 -2.72 -3.28
N VAL A 21 -3.69 -3.14 -3.91
CA VAL A 21 -4.27 -2.50 -5.10
C VAL A 21 -4.59 -1.00 -4.92
N PRO A 22 -5.22 -0.54 -3.82
CA PRO A 22 -5.47 0.88 -3.64
C PRO A 22 -4.17 1.69 -3.58
N PHE A 23 -3.14 1.20 -2.87
CA PHE A 23 -1.82 1.85 -2.83
C PHE A 23 -1.16 1.84 -4.20
N TRP A 24 -1.28 0.75 -4.96
CA TRP A 24 -0.72 0.67 -6.32
C TRP A 24 -1.29 1.74 -7.25
N LYS A 25 -2.57 2.11 -7.08
CA LYS A 25 -3.22 3.19 -7.83
C LYS A 25 -2.95 4.59 -7.25
N LEU A 26 -2.74 4.71 -5.94
CA LEU A 26 -2.49 5.97 -5.25
C LEU A 26 -1.05 6.45 -5.45
N LEU A 27 -0.05 5.60 -5.19
CA LEU A 27 1.37 5.96 -5.17
C LEU A 27 1.87 6.67 -6.44
N PRO A 28 1.49 6.25 -7.67
CA PRO A 28 1.92 6.95 -8.90
C PRO A 28 1.40 8.38 -9.00
N ARG A 29 0.23 8.68 -8.44
CA ARG A 29 -0.35 10.04 -8.43
C ARG A 29 0.47 10.98 -7.55
N PHE A 30 1.13 10.42 -6.54
CA PHE A 30 2.08 11.13 -5.70
C PHE A 30 3.50 11.04 -6.25
N GLY A 31 3.77 10.52 -7.45
CA GLY A 31 5.13 10.35 -7.95
C GLY A 31 5.99 9.41 -7.10
N ILE A 32 5.38 8.40 -6.47
CA ILE A 32 6.06 7.32 -5.75
C ILE A 32 6.03 6.07 -6.65
N PRO A 33 7.13 5.30 -6.77
CA PRO A 33 7.14 4.10 -7.57
C PRO A 33 6.13 3.06 -7.07
N SER A 34 5.38 2.49 -8.01
CA SER A 34 4.30 1.53 -7.79
C SER A 34 4.67 0.30 -6.96
N TRP A 35 5.88 -0.24 -7.13
CA TRP A 35 6.32 -1.45 -6.43
C TRP A 35 6.38 -1.27 -4.90
N VAL A 36 6.47 -0.02 -4.43
CA VAL A 36 6.47 0.32 -3.00
C VAL A 36 5.12 -0.02 -2.34
N ALA A 37 4.04 -0.18 -3.12
CA ALA A 37 2.73 -0.63 -2.62
C ALA A 37 2.80 -1.99 -1.91
N LEU A 38 3.80 -2.84 -2.22
CA LEU A 38 4.00 -4.11 -1.53
C LEU A 38 4.28 -3.93 -0.04
N ALA A 39 4.89 -2.82 0.38
CA ALA A 39 5.11 -2.54 1.80
C ALA A 39 3.78 -2.39 2.58
N ALA A 40 2.67 -2.07 1.89
CA ALA A 40 1.35 -1.97 2.51
C ALA A 40 0.77 -3.33 2.96
N ILE A 41 1.39 -4.45 2.57
CA ILE A 41 1.01 -5.78 3.10
C ILE A 41 1.23 -5.88 4.62
N ILE A 42 2.20 -5.10 5.14
CA ILE A 42 2.47 -4.97 6.57
C ILE A 42 1.69 -3.74 7.06
N PRO A 43 0.84 -3.85 8.11
CA PRO A 43 0.06 -2.72 8.60
C PRO A 43 0.90 -1.47 8.90
N LEU A 44 2.09 -1.64 9.46
CA LEU A 44 3.02 -0.53 9.71
C LEU A 44 3.54 0.10 8.41
N GLY A 45 3.84 -0.71 7.38
CA GLY A 45 4.25 -0.19 6.08
C GLY A 45 3.15 0.61 5.42
N ALA A 46 1.89 0.18 5.54
CA ALA A 46 0.73 0.96 5.09
C ALA A 46 0.65 2.32 5.80
N ILE A 47 0.82 2.36 7.14
CA ILE A 47 0.81 3.59 7.92
C ILE A 47 1.93 4.54 7.49
N VAL A 48 3.15 4.02 7.30
CA VAL A 48 4.29 4.82 6.83
C VAL A 48 4.02 5.39 5.43
N LEU A 49 3.47 4.59 4.51
CA LEU A 49 3.13 5.06 3.17
C LEU A 49 2.07 6.16 3.19
N LEU A 50 1.05 6.00 4.05
CA LEU A 50 0.04 7.03 4.26
C LEU A 50 0.66 8.32 4.81
N TRP A 51 1.60 8.22 5.76
CA TRP A 51 2.34 9.37 6.27
C TRP A 51 3.13 10.06 5.14
N VAL A 52 3.93 9.30 4.39
CA VAL A 52 4.73 9.85 3.28
C VAL A 52 3.85 10.56 2.25
N MET A 53 2.69 9.98 1.90
CA MET A 53 1.73 10.63 0.99
C MET A 53 1.08 11.88 1.60
N ALA A 54 0.66 11.83 2.87
CA ALA A 54 0.03 12.95 3.56
C ALA A 54 0.95 14.17 3.73
N PHE A 55 2.26 13.92 3.86
CA PHE A 55 3.26 14.96 4.02
C PHE A 55 4.07 15.21 2.74
N ARG A 56 3.72 14.59 1.60
CA ARG A 56 4.43 14.73 0.31
C ARG A 56 4.59 16.21 -0.07
N ASP A 57 3.52 16.99 0.06
CA ASP A 57 3.51 18.43 -0.26
C ASP A 57 4.42 19.27 0.65
N LYS A 58 4.71 18.77 1.86
CA LYS A 58 5.61 19.42 2.83
C LYS A 58 7.06 18.93 2.69
N LEU A 59 7.28 17.76 2.10
CA LEU A 59 8.60 17.17 1.85
C LEU A 59 9.21 17.65 0.52
N GLY A 60 8.37 17.99 -0.46
CA GLY A 60 8.76 18.59 -1.73
C GLY A 60 8.35 20.06 -1.79
N GLY A 61 9.22 20.97 -1.35
CA GLY A 61 9.02 22.40 -1.56
C GLY A 61 8.98 22.75 -3.06
N GLN A 62 7.79 23.12 -3.55
CA GLN A 62 7.49 23.79 -4.84
C GLN A 62 7.94 23.12 -6.16
N GLY A 63 6.96 23.00 -7.07
CA GLY A 63 7.14 22.86 -8.52
C GLY A 63 5.77 22.65 -9.20
N ARG A 64 4.90 23.67 -9.19
CA ARG A 64 4.60 24.61 -10.30
C ARG A 64 3.95 23.95 -11.54
N PHE A 65 2.67 24.34 -11.73
CA PHE A 65 1.81 24.33 -12.92
C PHE A 65 1.41 22.99 -13.53
#